data_AF-A0A2G5TVW4-F1
#
_entry.id   AF-A0A2G5TVW4-F1
#
_cell.length_a   1.000
_cell.length_b   1.000
_cell.length_c   1.000
_cell.angle_alpha   90.00
_cell.angle_beta   90.00
_cell.angle_gamma   90.00
#
_symmetry.space_group_name_H-M   'P 1'
#
loop_
_entity.id
_entity.type
_entity.pdbx_description
1 polymer ?
#
loop_
_entity_poly.entity_id
_entity_poly.type
_entity_poly.pdbx_seq_one_letter_code
_entity_poly.pdbx_strand_id
1 'polypeptide(L)'
;MVFSMIWKILNLIFIISYCFSETEGAATCDPKCSFTKDLTPQTIGSFPKNCPTVCGNLTFTNLTKLTDKELKNAFKNLKTLKGGRLSVIGTSFNNLNFLAGLQKIETVHVSLLVPENNQLLELGLKNLTTVIGEYFSVYNNKKMTQFNMPKFKTILSPMTRTYIKNNHPSNFCITSQILKVFLAEKLPNDELQMNGKVCAPKNYTKKNCKIPDEPCEELHGDLNIGANFAVKKVKNLKFLYGSLIVKNTDLANFKFLGNLTYIVQLGEKKIAIDVQGNKKLISAAFPKLKGILCNTWDSVNNQLLDAINFKNNHKSLLEDSKSCFALRSAQYIPQHEIPKFDGKTCGLLGLGLP
;
A
#
# COMPACT_ATOMS: atom_id res chain seq x y z
N MET A 1 -40.57 11.17 -16.64
CA MET A 1 -40.94 11.34 -15.21
C MET A 1 -40.59 10.14 -14.33
N VAL A 2 -40.72 8.90 -14.82
CA VAL A 2 -40.46 7.65 -14.06
C VAL A 2 -38.98 7.47 -13.63
N PHE A 3 -38.01 7.87 -14.47
CA PHE A 3 -36.57 7.77 -14.15
C PHE A 3 -36.10 8.68 -13.00
N SER A 4 -36.76 9.82 -12.79
CA SER A 4 -36.41 10.78 -11.71
C SER A 4 -36.88 10.31 -10.33
N MET A 5 -38.02 9.58 -10.28
CA MET A 5 -38.48 8.93 -9.04
C MET A 5 -37.57 7.76 -8.65
N ILE A 6 -37.10 6.95 -9.60
CA ILE A 6 -36.20 5.82 -9.34
C ILE A 6 -34.88 6.30 -8.74
N TRP A 7 -34.33 7.42 -9.22
CA TRP A 7 -33.07 7.97 -8.69
C TRP A 7 -33.24 8.62 -7.30
N LYS A 8 -34.40 9.25 -7.02
CA LYS A 8 -34.73 9.75 -5.68
C LYS A 8 -34.97 8.61 -4.68
N ILE A 9 -35.59 7.51 -5.10
CA ILE A 9 -35.80 6.32 -4.27
C ILE A 9 -34.48 5.59 -3.99
N LEU A 10 -33.58 5.46 -4.98
CA LEU A 10 -32.23 4.90 -4.78
C LEU A 10 -31.37 5.75 -3.84
N ASN A 11 -31.45 7.08 -3.94
CA ASN A 11 -30.78 7.98 -2.98
C ASN A 11 -31.40 7.92 -1.58
N LEU A 12 -32.72 7.75 -1.47
CA LEU A 12 -33.38 7.57 -0.17
C LEU A 12 -33.00 6.23 0.46
N ILE A 13 -32.86 5.15 -0.32
CA ILE A 13 -32.37 3.84 0.16
C ILE A 13 -30.90 3.94 0.60
N PHE A 14 -30.06 4.71 -0.11
CA PHE A 14 -28.68 4.98 0.32
C PHE A 14 -28.60 5.81 1.61
N ILE A 15 -29.47 6.82 1.76
CA ILE A 15 -29.51 7.66 2.97
C ILE A 15 -30.10 6.90 4.16
N ILE A 16 -31.14 6.07 3.95
CA ILE A 16 -31.70 5.21 5.00
C ILE A 16 -30.68 4.13 5.39
N SER A 17 -29.93 3.55 4.45
CA SER A 17 -28.82 2.64 4.75
C SER A 17 -27.69 3.31 5.57
N TYR A 18 -27.50 4.63 5.44
CA TYR A 18 -26.54 5.38 6.25
C TYR A 18 -27.09 5.72 7.64
N CYS A 19 -28.39 6.02 7.77
CA CYS A 19 -29.05 6.22 9.08
C CYS A 19 -29.14 4.95 9.94
N PHE A 20 -29.09 3.75 9.33
CA PHE A 20 -29.02 2.49 10.09
C PHE A 20 -27.58 2.06 10.47
N SER A 21 -26.54 2.76 10.00
CA SER A 21 -25.15 2.37 10.28
C SER A 21 -24.61 2.79 11.65
N GLU A 22 -25.23 3.78 12.31
CA GLU A 22 -24.81 4.20 13.65
C GLU A 22 -25.19 3.20 14.75
N THR A 23 -26.09 2.24 14.46
CA THR A 23 -26.55 1.24 15.43
C THR A 23 -26.19 -0.20 15.08
N GLU A 24 -25.83 -0.52 13.84
CA GLU A 24 -25.49 -1.91 13.43
C GLU A 24 -23.99 -2.28 13.56
N GLY A 25 -23.09 -1.31 13.74
CA GLY A 25 -21.66 -1.58 14.01
C GLY A 25 -21.36 -2.06 15.44
N ALA A 26 -22.30 -1.87 16.37
CA ALA A 26 -22.24 -2.37 17.74
C ALA A 26 -22.90 -3.75 17.84
N ALA A 27 -22.47 -4.72 17.03
CA ALA A 27 -22.80 -6.11 17.30
C ALA A 27 -22.35 -6.44 18.73
N THR A 28 -23.34 -6.62 19.61
CA THR A 28 -23.27 -6.52 21.07
C THR A 28 -22.03 -7.21 21.64
N CYS A 29 -21.09 -6.39 22.09
CA CYS A 29 -19.94 -6.88 22.84
C CYS A 29 -20.40 -7.40 24.19
N ASP A 30 -20.04 -8.63 24.55
CA ASP A 30 -20.23 -9.12 25.91
C ASP A 30 -19.48 -8.17 26.88
N PRO A 31 -20.16 -7.56 27.87
CA PRO A 31 -19.50 -6.73 28.87
C PRO A 31 -18.33 -7.45 29.57
N LYS A 32 -18.41 -8.78 29.74
CA LYS A 32 -17.33 -9.60 30.33
C LYS A 32 -16.11 -9.74 29.42
N CYS A 33 -16.27 -9.49 28.12
CA CYS A 33 -15.21 -9.50 27.12
C CYS A 33 -14.86 -8.08 26.62
N SER A 34 -15.21 -7.05 27.40
CA SER A 34 -14.89 -5.66 27.09
C SER A 34 -13.75 -5.16 27.97
N PHE A 35 -12.81 -4.42 27.39
CA PHE A 35 -11.67 -3.85 28.08
C PHE A 35 -11.47 -2.38 27.67
N THR A 36 -11.68 -1.48 28.63
CA THR A 36 -11.68 -0.02 28.42
C THR A 36 -10.60 0.72 29.20
N LYS A 37 -9.80 0.00 29.99
CA LYS A 37 -8.73 0.58 30.82
C LYS A 37 -7.42 0.69 30.04
N ASP A 38 -6.54 1.57 30.47
CA ASP A 38 -5.16 1.57 29.98
C ASP A 38 -4.45 0.27 30.37
N LEU A 39 -3.49 -0.18 29.57
CA LEU A 39 -2.67 -1.36 29.89
C LEU A 39 -1.50 -0.94 30.79
N THR A 40 -1.58 -1.25 32.09
CA THR A 40 -0.55 -0.99 33.09
C THR A 40 -0.41 -2.21 34.02
N PRO A 41 0.62 -2.29 34.89
CA PRO A 41 0.73 -3.34 35.90
C PRO A 41 -0.49 -3.47 36.81
N GLN A 42 -1.18 -2.36 37.08
CA GLN A 42 -2.36 -2.33 37.96
C GLN A 42 -3.64 -2.85 37.27
N THR A 43 -3.76 -2.66 35.97
CA THR A 43 -5.00 -2.91 35.22
C THR A 43 -4.97 -4.20 34.42
N ILE A 44 -3.79 -4.72 34.05
CA ILE A 44 -3.64 -5.95 33.25
C ILE A 44 -4.35 -7.17 33.86
N GLY A 45 -4.50 -7.19 35.20
CA GLY A 45 -5.25 -8.21 35.92
C GLY A 45 -6.72 -8.30 35.52
N SER A 46 -7.31 -7.17 35.11
CA SER A 46 -8.70 -7.09 34.65
C SER A 46 -8.91 -7.36 33.16
N PHE A 47 -7.83 -7.65 32.41
CA PHE A 47 -7.97 -8.05 31.01
C PHE A 47 -8.77 -9.37 30.92
N PRO A 48 -9.77 -9.50 30.02
CA PRO A 48 -10.63 -10.68 29.94
C PRO A 48 -9.93 -11.88 29.29
N LYS A 49 -9.06 -12.56 30.05
CA LYS A 49 -8.16 -13.62 29.56
C LYS A 49 -8.86 -14.85 28.95
N ASN A 50 -10.14 -15.06 29.20
CA ASN A 50 -10.90 -16.20 28.69
C ASN A 50 -11.66 -15.89 27.39
N CYS A 51 -11.63 -14.64 26.93
CA CYS A 51 -12.37 -14.21 25.76
C CYS A 51 -11.51 -14.32 24.50
N PRO A 52 -11.95 -15.06 23.46
CA PRO A 52 -11.28 -15.07 22.16
C PRO A 52 -11.52 -13.78 21.37
N THR A 53 -12.67 -13.13 21.58
CA THR A 53 -12.97 -11.82 21.03
C THR A 53 -13.04 -10.84 22.18
N VAL A 54 -12.23 -9.77 22.12
CA VAL A 54 -12.24 -8.70 23.12
C VAL A 54 -12.63 -7.40 22.45
N CYS A 55 -13.55 -6.67 23.09
CA CYS A 55 -13.96 -5.37 22.63
C CYS A 55 -13.23 -4.25 23.37
N GLY A 56 -12.86 -3.21 22.63
CA GLY A 56 -12.18 -2.04 23.18
C GLY A 56 -10.80 -1.83 22.59
N ASN A 57 -10.03 -0.94 23.21
CA ASN A 57 -8.75 -0.48 22.68
C ASN A 57 -7.60 -1.23 23.35
N LEU A 58 -6.59 -1.61 22.56
CA LEU A 58 -5.31 -2.05 23.08
C LEU A 58 -4.29 -0.95 22.78
N THR A 59 -3.98 -0.15 23.80
CA THR A 59 -3.02 0.95 23.68
C THR A 59 -1.78 0.62 24.50
N PHE A 60 -0.65 0.57 23.82
CA PHE A 60 0.67 0.37 24.40
C PHE A 60 1.48 1.65 24.27
N THR A 61 2.01 2.14 25.38
CA THR A 61 2.88 3.33 25.43
C THR A 61 4.09 3.07 26.32
N ASN A 62 4.95 4.08 26.49
CA ASN A 62 5.99 4.07 27.52
C ASN A 62 5.46 3.86 28.95
N LEU A 63 4.16 4.10 29.21
CA LEU A 63 3.53 3.88 30.51
C LEU A 63 3.14 2.42 30.76
N THR A 64 3.12 1.58 29.72
CA THR A 64 2.64 0.20 29.87
C THR A 64 3.44 -0.59 30.90
N LYS A 65 4.77 -0.43 30.95
CA LYS A 65 5.67 -1.02 31.98
C LYS A 65 5.41 -2.51 32.29
N LEU A 66 4.89 -3.27 31.32
CA LEU A 66 4.63 -4.71 31.39
C LEU A 66 5.69 -5.47 30.61
N THR A 67 6.08 -6.63 31.12
CA THR A 67 7.00 -7.55 30.44
C THR A 67 6.29 -8.32 29.32
N ASP A 68 7.05 -8.78 28.33
CA ASP A 68 6.56 -9.69 27.28
C ASP A 68 5.81 -10.91 27.84
N LYS A 69 6.24 -11.42 29.00
CA LYS A 69 5.63 -12.58 29.66
C LYS A 69 4.24 -12.24 30.20
N GLU A 70 4.08 -11.10 30.86
CA GLU A 70 2.79 -10.63 31.37
C GLU A 70 1.81 -10.38 30.23
N LEU A 71 2.26 -9.72 29.16
CA LEU A 71 1.45 -9.46 27.96
C LEU A 71 1.05 -10.76 27.26
N LYS A 72 1.99 -11.70 27.04
CA LYS A 72 1.70 -13.02 26.48
C LYS A 72 0.65 -13.77 27.30
N ASN A 73 0.77 -13.73 28.63
CA ASN A 73 -0.18 -14.39 29.51
C ASN A 73 -1.56 -13.75 29.48
N ALA A 74 -1.64 -12.42 29.36
CA ALA A 74 -2.91 -11.70 29.24
C ALA A 74 -3.61 -12.00 27.91
N PHE A 75 -2.88 -11.97 26.80
CA PHE A 75 -3.44 -12.07 25.45
C PHE A 75 -3.44 -13.48 24.85
N LYS A 76 -3.09 -14.51 25.62
CA LYS A 76 -2.94 -15.90 25.13
C LYS A 76 -4.15 -16.41 24.32
N ASN A 77 -5.36 -16.02 24.72
CA ASN A 77 -6.61 -16.45 24.09
C ASN A 77 -7.15 -15.42 23.08
N LEU A 78 -6.63 -14.20 23.04
CA LEU A 78 -7.11 -13.14 22.16
C LEU A 78 -6.89 -13.53 20.69
N LYS A 79 -7.98 -13.63 19.92
CA LYS A 79 -8.03 -13.87 18.47
C LYS A 79 -8.58 -12.69 17.71
N THR A 80 -9.53 -11.95 18.27
CA THR A 80 -10.17 -10.82 17.60
C THR A 80 -10.23 -9.61 18.51
N LEU A 81 -9.74 -8.47 18.02
CA LEU A 81 -9.98 -7.16 18.60
C LEU A 81 -11.15 -6.52 17.85
N LYS A 82 -12.25 -6.23 18.55
CA LYS A 82 -13.49 -5.75 17.94
C LYS A 82 -13.90 -4.36 18.47
N GLY A 83 -14.39 -3.50 17.60
CA GLY A 83 -14.92 -2.18 17.94
C GLY A 83 -13.88 -1.17 18.43
N GLY A 84 -12.59 -1.55 18.46
CA GLY A 84 -11.53 -0.68 18.96
C GLY A 84 -10.22 -0.85 18.19
N ARG A 85 -9.23 -0.06 18.59
CA ARG A 85 -7.96 0.11 17.87
C ARG A 85 -6.80 -0.62 18.55
N LEU A 86 -5.84 -1.07 17.75
CA LEU A 86 -4.52 -1.48 18.22
C LEU A 86 -3.53 -0.32 18.03
N SER A 87 -3.10 0.28 19.14
CA SER A 87 -2.15 1.39 19.16
C SER A 87 -0.87 1.00 19.90
N VAL A 88 0.29 1.17 19.26
CA VAL A 88 1.61 0.95 19.87
C VAL A 88 2.48 2.18 19.62
N ILE A 89 2.66 3.01 20.64
CA ILE A 89 3.17 4.39 20.48
C ILE A 89 4.39 4.57 21.37
N GLY A 90 5.54 4.90 20.78
CA GLY A 90 6.73 5.30 21.55
C GLY A 90 7.23 4.26 22.56
N THR A 91 7.03 2.96 22.28
CA THR A 91 7.42 1.87 23.16
C THR A 91 8.88 1.43 22.92
N SER A 92 9.42 0.66 23.87
CA SER A 92 10.73 0.00 23.76
C SER A 92 10.64 -1.45 23.29
N PHE A 93 9.48 -1.91 22.80
CA PHE A 93 9.32 -3.28 22.34
C PHE A 93 10.12 -3.54 21.07
N ASN A 94 10.75 -4.72 21.00
CA ASN A 94 11.44 -5.17 19.78
C ASN A 94 10.47 -5.77 18.76
N ASN A 95 9.30 -6.26 19.21
CA ASN A 95 8.24 -6.84 18.38
C ASN A 95 6.92 -6.91 19.18
N LEU A 96 5.82 -7.29 18.52
CA LEU A 96 4.50 -7.50 19.13
C LEU A 96 4.15 -9.00 19.22
N ASN A 97 5.13 -9.89 19.41
CA ASN A 97 4.87 -11.34 19.47
C ASN A 97 3.99 -11.74 20.66
N PHE A 98 3.80 -10.87 21.66
CA PHE A 98 2.79 -11.07 22.70
C PHE A 98 1.34 -11.03 22.16
N LEU A 99 1.14 -10.51 20.95
CA LEU A 99 -0.10 -10.58 20.17
C LEU A 99 -0.04 -11.61 19.03
N ALA A 100 0.91 -12.56 19.05
CA ALA A 100 1.05 -13.54 17.96
C ALA A 100 -0.21 -14.42 17.77
N GLY A 101 -1.10 -14.50 18.77
CA GLY A 101 -2.39 -15.19 18.68
C GLY A 101 -3.48 -14.41 17.95
N LEU A 102 -3.33 -13.10 17.78
CA LEU A 102 -4.31 -12.22 17.17
C LEU A 102 -4.47 -12.54 15.68
N GLN A 103 -5.72 -12.66 15.22
CA GLN A 103 -6.11 -13.06 13.87
C GLN A 103 -6.86 -11.96 13.13
N LYS A 104 -7.71 -11.20 13.84
CA LYS A 104 -8.56 -10.17 13.25
C LYS A 104 -8.54 -8.90 14.09
N ILE A 105 -8.45 -7.75 13.42
CA ILE A 105 -8.81 -6.44 13.98
C ILE A 105 -10.03 -5.95 13.20
N GLU A 106 -11.08 -5.56 13.90
CA GLU A 106 -12.33 -5.12 13.29
C GLU A 106 -12.87 -3.88 13.98
N THR A 107 -12.96 -2.79 13.25
CA THR A 107 -13.50 -1.52 13.72
C THR A 107 -14.02 -0.72 12.53
N VAL A 108 -14.91 0.23 12.80
CA VAL A 108 -15.36 1.24 11.82
C VAL A 108 -14.47 2.50 11.85
N HIS A 109 -13.47 2.54 12.72
CA HIS A 109 -12.57 3.69 12.90
C HIS A 109 -11.10 3.31 12.61
N VAL A 110 -10.15 3.93 13.32
CA VAL A 110 -8.72 3.62 13.27
C VAL A 110 -8.47 2.18 13.72
N SER A 111 -7.90 1.34 12.84
CA SER A 111 -7.67 -0.08 13.14
C SER A 111 -6.29 -0.35 13.72
N LEU A 112 -5.23 0.17 13.08
CA LEU A 112 -3.84 -0.08 13.49
C LEU A 112 -3.00 1.19 13.45
N LEU A 113 -2.35 1.53 14.57
CA LEU A 113 -1.49 2.70 14.71
C LEU A 113 -0.18 2.32 15.42
N VAL A 114 0.94 2.30 14.69
CA VAL A 114 2.27 1.94 15.23
C VAL A 114 3.32 3.03 14.95
N PRO A 115 3.24 4.18 15.64
CA PRO A 115 4.19 5.27 15.48
C PRO A 115 5.36 5.23 16.49
N GLU A 116 6.53 5.66 16.02
CA GLU A 116 7.64 6.13 16.87
C GLU A 116 8.25 5.07 17.82
N ASN A 117 8.16 3.78 17.47
CA ASN A 117 8.78 2.72 18.25
C ASN A 117 10.22 2.48 17.77
N ASN A 118 11.17 3.28 18.28
CA ASN A 118 12.56 3.27 17.82
C ASN A 118 13.31 1.94 18.00
N GLN A 119 12.86 1.05 18.89
CA GLN A 119 13.45 -0.28 19.10
C GLN A 119 12.76 -1.41 18.34
N LEU A 120 11.61 -1.13 17.73
CA LEU A 120 10.80 -2.12 17.03
C LEU A 120 11.54 -2.62 15.79
N LEU A 121 11.77 -3.93 15.69
CA LEU A 121 12.43 -4.59 14.56
C LEU A 121 11.42 -5.09 13.53
N GLU A 122 10.25 -5.51 14.00
CA GLU A 122 9.13 -6.02 13.20
C GLU A 122 7.81 -5.95 13.99
N LEU A 123 6.65 -6.05 13.33
CA LEU A 123 5.37 -6.18 14.06
C LEU A 123 5.25 -7.57 14.68
N GLY A 124 5.52 -8.64 13.92
CA GLY A 124 5.42 -10.02 14.44
C GLY A 124 3.98 -10.49 14.71
N LEU A 125 2.98 -9.89 14.07
CA LEU A 125 1.57 -10.30 14.13
C LEU A 125 1.33 -11.54 13.24
N LYS A 126 1.96 -12.66 13.61
CA LYS A 126 2.14 -13.83 12.72
C LYS A 126 0.84 -14.49 12.28
N ASN A 127 -0.21 -14.43 13.09
CA ASN A 127 -1.52 -15.02 12.78
C ASN A 127 -2.55 -14.02 12.28
N LEU A 128 -2.21 -12.74 12.15
CA LEU A 128 -3.14 -11.72 11.68
C LEU A 128 -3.46 -11.97 10.20
N THR A 129 -4.72 -12.25 9.92
CA THR A 129 -5.23 -12.48 8.56
C THR A 129 -5.96 -11.28 8.01
N THR A 130 -6.66 -10.55 8.88
CA THR A 130 -7.67 -9.57 8.49
C THR A 130 -7.58 -8.31 9.34
N VAL A 131 -7.60 -7.16 8.68
CA VAL A 131 -7.76 -5.85 9.33
C VAL A 131 -8.92 -5.13 8.66
N ILE A 132 -9.95 -4.79 9.43
CA ILE A 132 -11.12 -4.03 8.98
C ILE A 132 -11.11 -2.71 9.73
N GLY A 133 -11.14 -1.60 9.00
CA GLY A 133 -11.20 -0.24 9.55
C GLY A 133 -10.57 0.81 8.64
N GLU A 134 -10.71 2.06 9.01
CA GLU A 134 -10.44 3.23 8.16
C GLU A 134 -8.99 3.69 8.18
N TYR A 135 -8.13 3.16 9.06
CA TYR A 135 -6.75 3.66 9.19
C TYR A 135 -5.75 2.56 9.57
N PHE A 136 -4.77 2.32 8.69
CA PHE A 136 -3.63 1.42 8.90
C PHE A 136 -2.33 2.22 8.80
N SER A 137 -1.65 2.45 9.92
CA SER A 137 -0.50 3.33 9.97
C SER A 137 0.68 2.74 10.74
N VAL A 138 1.84 2.70 10.09
CA VAL A 138 3.11 2.20 10.65
C VAL A 138 4.23 3.13 10.21
N TYR A 139 4.68 4.01 11.10
CA TYR A 139 5.64 5.04 10.72
C TYR A 139 6.64 5.41 11.83
N ASN A 140 7.75 6.02 11.43
CA ASN A 140 8.80 6.48 12.33
C ASN A 140 9.41 5.35 13.21
N ASN A 141 9.39 4.09 12.77
CA ASN A 141 10.00 2.97 13.49
C ASN A 141 11.42 2.71 12.94
N LYS A 142 12.41 3.44 13.47
CA LYS A 142 13.76 3.57 12.88
C LYS A 142 14.55 2.26 12.71
N LYS A 143 14.28 1.23 13.51
CA LYS A 143 14.95 -0.08 13.41
C LYS A 143 14.10 -1.16 12.72
N MET A 144 12.88 -0.82 12.33
CA MET A 144 11.93 -1.79 11.80
C MET A 144 12.26 -2.11 10.34
N THR A 145 12.58 -3.37 10.06
CA THR A 145 13.02 -3.82 8.71
C THR A 145 11.92 -4.53 7.93
N GLN A 146 10.89 -5.03 8.60
CA GLN A 146 9.81 -5.80 7.97
C GLN A 146 8.55 -5.80 8.85
N PHE A 147 7.40 -6.19 8.28
CA PHE A 147 6.18 -6.41 9.05
C PHE A 147 6.15 -7.75 9.80
N ASN A 148 6.65 -8.82 9.18
CA ASN A 148 6.50 -10.21 9.66
C ASN A 148 5.02 -10.62 9.93
N MET A 149 4.17 -10.48 8.90
CA MET A 149 2.75 -10.86 8.91
C MET A 149 2.43 -11.87 7.79
N PRO A 150 2.96 -13.10 7.85
CA PRO A 150 2.89 -14.07 6.76
C PRO A 150 1.47 -14.55 6.41
N LYS A 151 0.50 -14.44 7.33
CA LYS A 151 -0.89 -14.86 7.09
C LYS A 151 -1.81 -13.72 6.67
N PHE A 152 -1.29 -12.51 6.51
CA PHE A 152 -2.09 -11.35 6.15
C PHE A 152 -2.64 -11.49 4.73
N LYS A 153 -3.96 -11.35 4.61
CA LYS A 153 -4.71 -11.65 3.37
C LYS A 153 -5.70 -10.58 2.99
N THR A 154 -6.22 -9.82 3.95
CA THR A 154 -7.37 -8.96 3.68
C THR A 154 -7.31 -7.67 4.50
N ILE A 155 -7.55 -6.56 3.82
CA ILE A 155 -7.92 -5.29 4.43
C ILE A 155 -9.33 -4.98 3.94
N LEU A 156 -10.30 -4.76 4.83
CA LEU A 156 -11.65 -4.44 4.39
C LEU A 156 -12.02 -3.04 4.87
N SER A 157 -11.89 -2.07 3.97
CA SER A 157 -12.68 -0.85 3.94
C SER A 157 -12.26 -0.05 2.69
N PRO A 158 -13.21 0.36 1.82
CA PRO A 158 -12.89 1.16 0.64
C PRO A 158 -12.33 2.55 1.00
N MET A 159 -12.42 2.95 2.27
CA MET A 159 -11.89 4.21 2.81
C MET A 159 -10.65 3.99 3.68
N THR A 160 -10.02 2.80 3.64
CA THR A 160 -8.82 2.55 4.45
C THR A 160 -7.69 3.47 4.00
N ARG A 161 -7.31 4.41 4.86
CA ARG A 161 -6.09 5.21 4.68
C ARG A 161 -4.91 4.41 5.19
N THR A 162 -3.95 4.15 4.32
CA THR A 162 -2.74 3.39 4.62
C THR A 162 -1.54 4.31 4.56
N TYR A 163 -0.83 4.42 5.68
CA TYR A 163 0.36 5.24 5.81
C TYR A 163 1.54 4.44 6.37
N ILE A 164 2.49 4.09 5.52
CA ILE A 164 3.69 3.33 5.89
C ILE A 164 4.91 4.13 5.46
N LYS A 165 5.47 4.96 6.34
CA LYS A 165 6.60 5.86 6.02
C LYS A 165 7.64 5.92 7.12
N ASN A 166 8.86 6.32 6.77
CA ASN A 166 9.92 6.63 7.74
C ASN A 166 10.23 5.49 8.74
N ASN A 167 9.98 4.25 8.35
CA ASN A 167 10.54 3.08 9.06
C ASN A 167 12.04 2.98 8.71
N HIS A 168 12.72 1.88 9.02
CA HIS A 168 14.18 1.81 8.84
C HIS A 168 14.62 2.35 7.45
N PRO A 169 15.44 3.42 7.40
CA PRO A 169 15.60 4.26 6.21
C PRO A 169 16.11 3.52 4.98
N SER A 170 17.05 2.57 5.18
CA SER A 170 17.65 1.81 4.09
C SER A 170 17.19 0.36 3.98
N ASN A 171 16.68 -0.26 5.05
CA ASN A 171 16.46 -1.71 5.14
C ASN A 171 15.00 -2.10 5.31
N PHE A 172 14.08 -1.15 5.51
CA PHE A 172 12.66 -1.48 5.56
C PHE A 172 12.17 -1.98 4.20
N CYS A 173 11.59 -3.17 4.18
CA CYS A 173 10.97 -3.72 2.99
C CYS A 173 9.58 -4.33 3.27
N ILE A 174 8.74 -4.30 2.25
CA ILE A 174 7.40 -4.89 2.23
C ILE A 174 7.41 -6.07 1.25
N THR A 175 6.88 -7.22 1.65
CA THR A 175 6.83 -8.39 0.75
C THR A 175 5.79 -8.17 -0.36
N SER A 176 6.02 -8.78 -1.52
CA SER A 176 5.05 -8.75 -2.64
C SER A 176 3.67 -9.30 -2.24
N GLN A 177 3.62 -10.29 -1.35
CA GLN A 177 2.38 -10.80 -0.77
C GLN A 177 1.58 -9.70 -0.07
N ILE A 178 2.20 -8.95 0.85
CA ILE A 178 1.53 -7.88 1.58
C ILE A 178 1.11 -6.76 0.63
N LEU A 179 1.98 -6.38 -0.32
CA LEU A 179 1.65 -5.35 -1.32
C LEU A 179 0.40 -5.70 -2.12
N LYS A 180 0.26 -6.96 -2.56
CA LYS A 180 -0.93 -7.39 -3.31
C LYS A 180 -2.23 -7.26 -2.51
N VAL A 181 -2.19 -7.38 -1.18
CA VAL A 181 -3.37 -7.12 -0.33
C VAL A 181 -3.80 -5.67 -0.50
N PHE A 182 -2.88 -4.71 -0.35
CA PHE A 182 -3.19 -3.28 -0.52
C PHE A 182 -3.59 -2.91 -1.95
N LEU A 183 -2.97 -3.52 -2.96
CA LEU A 183 -3.28 -3.26 -4.37
C LEU A 183 -4.64 -3.84 -4.80
N ALA A 184 -5.16 -4.86 -4.11
CA ALA A 184 -6.43 -5.49 -4.44
C ALA A 184 -7.66 -4.63 -4.05
N GLU A 185 -7.54 -3.84 -2.97
CA GLU A 185 -8.65 -3.07 -2.40
C GLU A 185 -9.04 -1.82 -3.21
N LYS A 186 -8.31 -1.50 -4.30
CA LYS A 186 -8.56 -0.33 -5.16
C LYS A 186 -8.79 0.96 -4.37
N LEU A 187 -8.02 1.16 -3.29
CA LEU A 187 -8.09 2.35 -2.46
C LEU A 187 -7.96 3.62 -3.32
N PRO A 188 -8.60 4.75 -2.94
CA PRO A 188 -8.42 6.03 -3.61
C PRO A 188 -6.92 6.41 -3.66
N ASN A 189 -6.51 7.15 -4.70
CA ASN A 189 -5.09 7.37 -5.02
C ASN A 189 -4.28 7.96 -3.84
N ASP A 190 -4.84 8.90 -3.08
CA ASP A 190 -4.13 9.59 -1.99
C ASP A 190 -4.14 8.81 -0.66
N GLU A 191 -4.87 7.69 -0.61
CA GLU A 191 -5.09 6.89 0.59
C GLU A 191 -4.08 5.75 0.74
N LEU A 192 -3.19 5.54 -0.23
CA LEU A 192 -2.13 4.52 -0.15
C LEU A 192 -0.75 5.15 -0.26
N GLN A 193 -0.10 5.38 0.87
CA GLN A 193 1.23 5.97 0.92
C GLN A 193 2.24 5.04 1.58
N MET A 194 3.24 4.61 0.82
CA MET A 194 4.25 3.65 1.25
C MET A 194 5.66 4.06 0.82
N ASN A 195 6.60 4.06 1.77
CA ASN A 195 8.03 4.22 1.51
C ASN A 195 8.79 2.97 1.97
N GLY A 196 9.90 2.67 1.29
CA GLY A 196 10.78 1.56 1.64
C GLY A 196 11.25 0.81 0.39
N LYS A 197 11.30 -0.52 0.48
CA LYS A 197 11.66 -1.40 -0.64
C LYS A 197 10.64 -2.52 -0.78
N VAL A 198 10.64 -3.19 -1.93
CA VAL A 198 9.99 -4.50 -2.03
C VAL A 198 11.00 -5.56 -1.60
N CYS A 199 10.63 -6.43 -0.67
CA CYS A 199 11.54 -7.47 -0.20
C CYS A 199 11.92 -8.42 -1.34
N ALA A 200 13.20 -8.83 -1.39
CA ALA A 200 13.61 -9.93 -2.24
C ALA A 200 12.94 -11.23 -1.74
N PRO A 201 12.35 -12.04 -2.63
CA PRO A 201 11.88 -13.37 -2.29
C PRO A 201 13.03 -14.21 -1.71
N LYS A 202 12.73 -15.03 -0.70
CA LYS A 202 13.71 -15.99 -0.17
C LYS A 202 14.14 -16.99 -1.25
N ASN A 203 13.18 -17.42 -2.07
CA ASN A 203 13.37 -18.33 -3.19
C ASN A 203 12.70 -17.75 -4.43
N TYR A 204 13.46 -17.55 -5.49
CA TYR A 204 12.92 -17.19 -6.80
C TYR A 204 12.37 -18.43 -7.51
N THR A 205 11.35 -18.22 -8.34
CA THR A 205 10.78 -19.26 -9.21
C THR A 205 10.83 -18.77 -10.66
N LYS A 206 10.46 -19.64 -11.61
CA LYS A 206 10.30 -19.22 -13.01
C LYS A 206 9.26 -18.10 -13.18
N LYS A 207 8.24 -18.04 -12.32
CA LYS A 207 7.17 -17.02 -12.36
C LYS A 207 7.49 -15.79 -11.51
N ASN A 208 8.22 -15.95 -10.41
CA ASN A 208 8.68 -14.87 -9.56
C ASN A 208 10.20 -14.74 -9.71
N CYS A 209 10.65 -13.79 -10.52
CA CYS A 209 12.01 -13.73 -11.04
C CYS A 209 12.77 -12.46 -10.63
N LYS A 210 14.10 -12.54 -10.68
CA LYS A 210 15.00 -11.38 -10.56
C LYS A 210 15.44 -10.84 -11.93
N ILE A 211 15.45 -11.72 -12.93
CA ILE A 211 15.87 -11.42 -14.31
C ILE A 211 14.67 -11.75 -15.20
N PRO A 212 14.26 -10.83 -16.10
CA PRO A 212 13.13 -11.07 -16.99
C PRO A 212 13.46 -12.21 -17.97
N ASP A 213 12.67 -13.27 -17.90
CA ASP A 213 12.66 -14.36 -18.88
C ASP A 213 11.29 -15.06 -18.87
N GLU A 214 10.96 -15.85 -19.88
CA GLU A 214 9.69 -16.58 -19.92
C GLU A 214 9.72 -17.77 -18.93
N PRO A 215 8.65 -18.03 -18.13
CA PRO A 215 7.35 -17.37 -18.03
C PRO A 215 7.22 -16.40 -16.82
N CYS A 216 8.16 -15.48 -16.61
CA CYS A 216 8.11 -14.58 -15.46
C CYS A 216 6.86 -13.70 -15.46
N GLU A 217 6.13 -13.74 -14.35
CA GLU A 217 4.92 -12.96 -14.08
C GLU A 217 5.17 -11.83 -13.09
N GLU A 218 6.17 -11.97 -12.21
CA GLU A 218 6.52 -11.02 -11.16
C GLU A 218 8.03 -10.78 -11.17
N LEU A 219 8.45 -9.59 -11.58
CA LEU A 219 9.86 -9.20 -11.61
C LEU A 219 10.21 -8.38 -10.37
N HIS A 220 11.16 -8.85 -9.58
CA HIS A 220 11.74 -8.11 -8.45
C HIS A 220 13.04 -7.43 -8.85
N GLY A 221 13.00 -6.10 -8.92
CA GLY A 221 14.07 -5.26 -9.41
C GLY A 221 13.66 -4.43 -10.63
N ASP A 222 14.58 -3.57 -11.06
CA ASP A 222 14.33 -2.65 -12.17
C ASP A 222 14.36 -3.40 -13.52
N LEU A 223 13.43 -3.04 -14.41
CA LEU A 223 13.36 -3.53 -15.78
C LEU A 223 14.03 -2.53 -16.72
N ASN A 224 15.21 -2.87 -17.22
CA ASN A 224 15.97 -2.07 -18.18
C ASN A 224 15.76 -2.59 -19.60
N ILE A 225 15.19 -1.76 -20.47
CA ILE A 225 14.93 -2.04 -21.89
C ILE A 225 15.77 -1.08 -22.73
N GLY A 226 16.85 -1.61 -23.30
CA GLY A 226 17.73 -0.92 -24.25
C GLY A 226 17.55 -1.41 -25.68
N ALA A 227 18.37 -0.91 -26.62
CA ALA A 227 18.29 -1.22 -28.05
C ALA A 227 18.19 -2.73 -28.39
N ASN A 228 18.93 -3.57 -27.65
CA ASN A 228 19.03 -5.01 -27.91
C ASN A 228 18.14 -5.86 -26.98
N PHE A 229 17.18 -5.26 -26.27
CA PHE A 229 16.35 -5.99 -25.33
C PHE A 229 15.33 -6.88 -26.06
N ALA A 230 15.35 -8.18 -25.77
CA ALA A 230 14.39 -9.13 -26.33
C ALA A 230 13.02 -9.00 -25.64
N VAL A 231 12.12 -8.19 -26.20
CA VAL A 231 10.80 -7.87 -25.62
C VAL A 231 9.91 -9.07 -25.30
N LYS A 232 10.11 -10.23 -25.94
CA LYS A 232 9.39 -11.47 -25.63
C LYS A 232 9.57 -11.93 -24.17
N LYS A 233 10.72 -11.62 -23.56
CA LYS A 233 11.06 -11.97 -22.17
C LYS A 233 10.10 -11.41 -21.12
N VAL A 234 9.35 -10.36 -21.46
CA VAL A 234 8.38 -9.70 -20.56
C VAL A 234 6.93 -9.93 -20.97
N LYS A 235 6.66 -10.82 -21.93
CA LYS A 235 5.30 -11.12 -22.42
C LYS A 235 4.35 -11.52 -21.29
N ASN A 236 4.84 -12.26 -20.29
CA ASN A 236 4.04 -12.77 -19.18
C ASN A 236 4.05 -11.85 -17.94
N LEU A 237 4.83 -10.76 -17.97
CA LEU A 237 5.04 -9.90 -16.82
C LEU A 237 3.73 -9.20 -16.42
N LYS A 238 3.32 -9.35 -15.17
CA LYS A 238 2.12 -8.76 -14.56
C LYS A 238 2.45 -7.71 -13.51
N PHE A 239 3.49 -7.96 -12.71
CA PHE A 239 3.95 -7.07 -11.64
C PHE A 239 5.43 -6.74 -11.82
N LEU A 240 5.75 -5.45 -11.79
CA LEU A 240 7.11 -4.96 -11.70
C LEU A 240 7.34 -4.34 -10.32
N TYR A 241 8.16 -4.98 -9.50
CA TYR A 241 8.59 -4.48 -8.19
C TYR A 241 9.93 -3.75 -8.33
N GLY A 242 9.89 -2.60 -9.00
CA GLY A 242 11.03 -1.76 -9.33
C GLY A 242 10.65 -0.69 -10.36
N SER A 243 11.65 -0.06 -10.96
CA SER A 243 11.49 0.95 -12.02
C SER A 243 11.41 0.31 -13.40
N LEU A 244 10.55 0.84 -14.27
CA LEU A 244 10.57 0.58 -15.72
C LEU A 244 11.45 1.62 -16.40
N ILE A 245 12.56 1.19 -17.01
CA ILE A 245 13.54 2.07 -17.62
C ILE A 245 13.66 1.70 -19.10
N VAL A 246 13.26 2.58 -20.01
CA VAL A 246 13.28 2.32 -21.46
C VAL A 246 14.11 3.39 -22.15
N LYS A 247 15.29 3.02 -22.65
CA LYS A 247 16.26 4.00 -23.18
C LYS A 247 16.80 3.62 -24.54
N ASN A 248 16.85 4.60 -25.44
CA ASN A 248 17.51 4.49 -26.75
C ASN A 248 17.10 3.22 -27.53
N THR A 249 15.80 2.95 -27.57
CA THR A 249 15.23 1.80 -28.29
C THR A 249 14.61 2.23 -29.61
N ASP A 250 14.43 1.24 -30.49
CA ASP A 250 13.69 1.36 -31.75
C ASP A 250 12.20 0.98 -31.61
N LEU A 251 11.70 0.88 -30.37
CA LEU A 251 10.31 0.48 -30.10
C LEU A 251 9.34 1.59 -30.49
N ALA A 252 8.27 1.22 -31.19
CA ALA A 252 7.22 2.15 -31.58
C ALA A 252 6.14 2.38 -30.50
N ASN A 253 5.98 1.43 -29.57
CA ASN A 253 4.95 1.44 -28.53
C ASN A 253 5.25 0.41 -27.42
N PHE A 254 4.43 0.41 -26.35
CA PHE A 254 4.53 -0.55 -25.24
C PHE A 254 3.59 -1.76 -25.33
N LYS A 255 3.09 -2.13 -26.52
CA LYS A 255 2.16 -3.28 -26.66
C LYS A 255 2.75 -4.61 -26.17
N PHE A 256 4.08 -4.75 -26.20
CA PHE A 256 4.78 -5.94 -25.70
C PHE A 256 4.64 -6.14 -24.17
N LEU A 257 4.34 -5.07 -23.41
CA LEU A 257 3.98 -5.14 -21.98
C LEU A 257 2.49 -5.43 -21.79
N GLY A 258 1.90 -6.25 -22.68
CA GLY A 258 0.46 -6.46 -22.78
C GLY A 258 -0.21 -7.10 -21.56
N ASN A 259 0.57 -7.61 -20.60
CA ASN A 259 0.06 -8.18 -19.34
C ASN A 259 0.48 -7.39 -18.10
N LEU A 260 1.28 -6.33 -18.24
CA LEU A 260 1.76 -5.54 -17.10
C LEU A 260 0.58 -4.77 -16.49
N THR A 261 0.31 -5.02 -15.22
CA THR A 261 -0.84 -4.46 -14.48
C THR A 261 -0.43 -3.47 -13.40
N TYR A 262 0.71 -3.70 -12.73
CA TYR A 262 1.19 -2.83 -11.66
C TYR A 262 2.70 -2.62 -11.75
N ILE A 263 3.11 -1.38 -11.48
CA ILE A 263 4.50 -1.00 -11.23
C ILE A 263 4.58 -0.49 -9.80
N VAL A 264 5.52 -1.00 -9.01
CA VAL A 264 5.69 -0.67 -7.59
C VAL A 264 7.13 -0.25 -7.32
N GLN A 265 7.35 1.04 -7.08
CA GLN A 265 8.65 1.64 -6.79
C GLN A 265 8.60 2.44 -5.49
N LEU A 266 8.85 1.77 -4.36
CA LEU A 266 8.77 2.37 -3.02
C LEU A 266 10.03 3.14 -2.60
N GLY A 267 11.10 3.05 -3.39
CA GLY A 267 12.40 3.63 -3.07
C GLY A 267 12.37 5.16 -3.09
N GLU A 268 13.11 5.78 -2.17
CA GLU A 268 13.28 7.22 -2.14
C GLU A 268 13.99 7.74 -3.39
N LYS A 269 13.49 8.85 -3.95
CA LYS A 269 14.10 9.54 -5.11
C LYS A 269 14.24 8.66 -6.36
N LYS A 270 13.40 7.63 -6.49
CA LYS A 270 13.36 6.73 -7.65
C LYS A 270 12.15 7.04 -8.54
N ILE A 271 12.39 7.12 -9.84
CA ILE A 271 11.36 7.28 -10.87
C ILE A 271 10.77 5.90 -11.16
N ALA A 272 9.45 5.76 -11.12
CA ALA A 272 8.77 4.49 -11.41
C ALA A 272 8.80 4.12 -12.90
N ILE A 273 8.63 5.12 -13.79
CA ILE A 273 8.70 4.95 -15.24
C ILE A 273 9.62 6.03 -15.83
N ASP A 274 10.76 5.61 -16.37
CA ASP A 274 11.76 6.48 -17.00
C ASP A 274 11.99 6.09 -18.47
N VAL A 275 11.44 6.89 -19.39
CA VAL A 275 11.46 6.61 -20.83
C VAL A 275 12.23 7.71 -21.55
N GLN A 276 13.42 7.40 -22.08
CA GLN A 276 14.29 8.43 -22.66
C GLN A 276 14.91 8.08 -24.01
N GLY A 277 14.98 9.05 -24.91
CA GLY A 277 15.78 8.94 -26.15
C GLY A 277 15.22 7.98 -27.20
N ASN A 278 14.00 7.46 -27.04
CA ASN A 278 13.39 6.50 -27.96
C ASN A 278 12.79 7.24 -29.17
N LYS A 279 13.59 7.39 -30.23
CA LYS A 279 13.23 8.23 -31.39
C LYS A 279 12.13 7.65 -32.28
N LYS A 280 11.81 6.36 -32.15
CA LYS A 280 10.71 5.71 -32.89
C LYS A 280 9.44 5.54 -32.04
N LEU A 281 9.48 5.88 -30.76
CA LEU A 281 8.36 5.66 -29.83
C LEU A 281 7.26 6.69 -30.05
N ILE A 282 6.22 6.30 -30.78
CA ILE A 282 5.14 7.20 -31.18
C ILE A 282 3.92 7.18 -30.26
N SER A 283 3.83 6.22 -29.33
CA SER A 283 2.77 6.15 -28.33
C SER A 283 3.28 5.69 -26.97
N ALA A 284 2.79 6.34 -25.91
CA ALA A 284 3.08 6.00 -24.52
C ALA A 284 2.02 5.09 -23.87
N ALA A 285 1.09 4.55 -24.66
CA ALA A 285 -0.02 3.75 -24.14
C ALA A 285 0.41 2.39 -23.58
N PHE A 286 -0.03 2.09 -22.35
CA PHE A 286 0.09 0.76 -21.75
C PHE A 286 -1.24 -0.02 -21.91
N PRO A 287 -1.22 -1.27 -22.40
CA PRO A 287 -2.48 -1.98 -22.69
C PRO A 287 -3.33 -2.34 -21.46
N LYS A 288 -2.72 -2.71 -20.32
CA LYS A 288 -3.42 -3.23 -19.13
C LYS A 288 -2.95 -2.62 -17.80
N LEU A 289 -2.14 -1.56 -17.84
CA LEU A 289 -1.61 -0.94 -16.62
C LEU A 289 -2.76 -0.32 -15.81
N LYS A 290 -2.90 -0.75 -14.56
CA LYS A 290 -3.98 -0.33 -13.65
C LYS A 290 -3.49 0.65 -12.59
N GLY A 291 -2.31 0.40 -12.03
CA GLY A 291 -1.79 1.18 -10.91
C GLY A 291 -0.28 1.31 -10.94
N ILE A 292 0.19 2.45 -10.43
CA ILE A 292 1.61 2.75 -10.28
C ILE A 292 1.78 3.25 -8.84
N LEU A 293 2.27 2.38 -7.97
CA LEU A 293 2.52 2.73 -6.57
C LEU A 293 3.96 3.18 -6.44
N CYS A 294 4.17 4.45 -6.13
CA CYS A 294 5.50 5.02 -6.00
C CYS A 294 5.62 6.05 -4.89
N ASN A 295 6.82 6.18 -4.32
CA ASN A 295 7.12 7.26 -3.39
C ASN A 295 7.40 8.56 -4.15
N THR A 296 6.42 9.46 -4.16
CA THR A 296 6.50 10.74 -4.87
C THR A 296 6.91 11.91 -3.96
N TRP A 297 7.12 11.69 -2.67
CA TRP A 297 7.38 12.80 -1.74
C TRP A 297 8.81 12.74 -1.19
N ASP A 298 9.59 13.80 -1.46
CA ASP A 298 10.88 14.02 -0.82
C ASP A 298 10.66 14.77 0.50
N SER A 299 10.66 14.04 1.62
CA SER A 299 10.47 14.61 2.95
C SER A 299 11.63 15.51 3.39
N VAL A 300 12.83 15.34 2.83
CA VAL A 300 14.00 16.15 3.18
C VAL A 300 13.91 17.54 2.58
N ASN A 301 13.50 17.61 1.31
CA ASN A 301 13.44 18.86 0.55
C ASN A 301 12.01 19.44 0.44
N ASN A 302 11.02 18.79 1.04
CA ASN A 302 9.61 19.20 1.04
C ASN A 302 9.05 19.44 -0.38
N GLN A 303 9.32 18.50 -1.30
CA GLN A 303 8.94 18.63 -2.71
C GLN A 303 8.40 17.33 -3.30
N LEU A 304 7.56 17.47 -4.34
CA LEU A 304 7.09 16.36 -5.15
C LEU A 304 8.20 15.92 -6.12
N LEU A 305 8.45 14.62 -6.18
CA LEU A 305 9.38 13.98 -7.08
C LEU A 305 8.67 13.54 -8.36
N ASP A 306 9.36 13.66 -9.48
CA ASP A 306 8.91 13.07 -10.73
C ASP A 306 8.84 11.53 -10.59
N ALA A 307 7.66 10.95 -10.81
CA ALA A 307 7.49 9.49 -10.77
C ALA A 307 7.42 8.86 -12.16
N ILE A 308 6.99 9.63 -13.17
CA ILE A 308 6.82 9.18 -14.55
C ILE A 308 7.37 10.27 -15.46
N ASN A 309 8.44 9.95 -16.19
CA ASN A 309 9.15 10.89 -17.03
C ASN A 309 9.39 10.33 -18.43
N PHE A 310 8.99 11.10 -19.44
CA PHE A 310 9.25 10.86 -20.85
C PHE A 310 10.12 12.00 -21.36
N LYS A 311 11.37 11.72 -21.75
CA LYS A 311 12.33 12.77 -22.17
C LYS A 311 13.04 12.45 -23.49
N ASN A 312 13.15 13.42 -24.39
CA ASN A 312 13.86 13.32 -25.65
C ASN A 312 13.42 12.14 -26.55
N ASN A 313 12.15 11.72 -26.45
CA ASN A 313 11.58 10.67 -27.30
C ASN A 313 11.10 11.25 -28.63
N HIS A 314 10.35 10.49 -29.44
CA HIS A 314 9.74 11.02 -30.66
C HIS A 314 8.77 12.17 -30.35
N LYS A 315 8.76 13.21 -31.19
CA LYS A 315 7.99 14.44 -30.98
C LYS A 315 6.48 14.20 -30.89
N SER A 316 5.96 13.15 -31.53
CA SER A 316 4.53 12.82 -31.46
C SER A 316 4.04 12.53 -30.04
N LEU A 317 4.91 12.17 -29.10
CA LEU A 317 4.50 12.00 -27.71
C LEU A 317 4.07 13.32 -27.06
N LEU A 318 4.47 14.48 -27.60
CA LEU A 318 4.00 15.80 -27.16
C LEU A 318 2.55 16.08 -27.58
N GLU A 319 1.99 15.24 -28.45
CA GLU A 319 0.59 15.28 -28.90
C GLU A 319 -0.22 14.11 -28.32
N ASP A 320 0.42 13.14 -27.65
CA ASP A 320 -0.22 11.95 -27.05
C ASP A 320 -0.83 12.25 -25.66
N SER A 321 -1.73 13.26 -25.61
CA SER A 321 -2.43 13.66 -24.39
C SER A 321 -3.22 12.51 -23.78
N LYS A 322 -3.80 11.64 -24.61
CA LYS A 322 -4.57 10.47 -24.18
C LYS A 322 -3.74 9.51 -23.33
N SER A 323 -2.54 9.14 -23.78
CA SER A 323 -1.68 8.23 -23.00
C SER A 323 -1.17 8.91 -21.73
N CYS A 324 -0.88 10.22 -21.80
CA CYS A 324 -0.50 11.01 -20.63
C CYS A 324 -1.59 10.99 -19.55
N PHE A 325 -2.85 11.28 -19.92
CA PHE A 325 -3.98 11.24 -18.98
C PHE A 325 -4.24 9.82 -18.47
N ALA A 326 -4.10 8.78 -19.30
CA ALA A 326 -4.23 7.40 -18.84
C ALA A 326 -3.20 7.05 -17.75
N LEU A 327 -1.96 7.52 -17.89
CA LEU A 327 -0.92 7.36 -16.86
C LEU A 327 -1.23 8.19 -15.60
N ARG A 328 -1.72 9.42 -15.75
CA ARG A 328 -2.15 10.27 -14.62
C ARG A 328 -3.32 9.66 -13.84
N SER A 329 -4.23 8.99 -14.53
CA SER A 329 -5.41 8.34 -13.95
C SER A 329 -5.14 6.92 -13.43
N ALA A 330 -3.92 6.41 -13.54
CA ALA A 330 -3.55 5.14 -12.92
C ALA A 330 -3.75 5.21 -11.40
N GLN A 331 -4.12 4.07 -10.79
CA GLN A 331 -4.28 3.99 -9.35
C GLN A 331 -2.97 4.34 -8.62
N TYR A 332 -3.09 5.02 -7.48
CA TYR A 332 -2.00 5.39 -6.55
C TYR A 332 -1.02 6.45 -7.04
N ILE A 333 -1.26 7.07 -8.20
CA ILE A 333 -0.53 8.26 -8.63
C ILE A 333 -1.18 9.50 -8.02
N PRO A 334 -0.43 10.34 -7.27
CA PRO A 334 -0.93 11.62 -6.80
C PRO A 334 -1.13 12.53 -8.01
N GLN A 335 -2.33 13.09 -8.11
CA GLN A 335 -2.73 13.90 -9.24
C GLN A 335 -2.23 15.32 -9.02
N HIS A 336 -1.53 15.90 -10.00
CA HIS A 336 -1.54 17.32 -10.42
C HIS A 336 -0.36 17.59 -11.38
N GLU A 337 0.82 17.02 -11.12
CA GLU A 337 2.07 17.34 -11.86
C GLU A 337 2.74 16.15 -12.58
N ILE A 338 2.18 14.94 -12.44
CA ILE A 338 2.71 13.68 -12.99
C ILE A 338 1.66 13.09 -13.95
N PRO A 339 2.04 12.53 -15.11
CA PRO A 339 3.39 12.39 -15.67
C PRO A 339 3.92 13.64 -16.40
N LYS A 340 5.24 13.67 -16.69
CA LYS A 340 5.90 14.71 -17.50
C LYS A 340 6.42 14.16 -18.83
N PHE A 341 6.20 14.93 -19.90
CA PHE A 341 6.64 14.67 -21.27
C PHE A 341 7.45 15.88 -21.76
N ASP A 342 8.77 15.74 -21.86
CA ASP A 342 9.73 16.84 -22.07
C ASP A 342 9.48 18.03 -21.14
N GLY A 343 9.18 17.74 -19.87
CA GLY A 343 8.87 18.73 -18.85
C GLY A 343 7.43 19.27 -18.89
N LYS A 344 6.62 18.95 -19.90
CA LYS A 344 5.21 19.34 -19.98
C LYS A 344 4.31 18.35 -19.23
N THR A 345 3.34 18.87 -18.48
CA THR A 345 2.26 18.07 -17.89
C THR A 345 1.18 17.77 -18.94
N CYS A 346 0.28 16.82 -18.66
CA CYS A 346 -0.72 16.38 -19.64
C CYS A 346 -1.63 17.49 -20.19
N GLY A 347 -1.95 18.51 -19.38
CA GLY A 347 -2.78 19.63 -19.82
C GLY A 347 -2.09 20.58 -20.80
N LEU A 348 -0.76 20.50 -20.91
CA LEU A 348 0.06 21.33 -21.80
C LEU A 348 0.47 20.61 -23.09
N LEU A 349 0.06 19.35 -23.27
CA LEU A 349 0.31 18.57 -24.48
C LEU A 349 -0.65 18.98 -25.60
N GLY A 350 -0.15 19.04 -26.83
CA GLY A 350 -0.92 19.50 -28.00
C GLY A 350 -1.19 21.01 -28.06
N LEU A 351 -0.88 21.76 -27.00
CA LEU A 351 -0.82 23.22 -27.05
C LEU A 351 0.52 23.61 -27.65
N GLY A 352 0.48 24.15 -28.88
CA GLY A 352 1.63 24.86 -29.45
C GLY A 352 2.10 25.91 -28.45
N LEU A 353 3.42 26.07 -28.29
CA LEU A 353 3.92 27.24 -27.56
C LEU A 353 3.45 28.49 -28.33
N PRO A 354 3.03 29.57 -27.65
CA PRO A 354 2.93 30.88 -28.30
C PRO A 354 4.27 31.30 -28.92
#